data_AF-Q01Y04-F1
#
_entry.id   AF-Q01Y04-F1
#
_cell.length_a   1.000
_cell.length_b   1.000
_cell.length_c   1.000
_cell.angle_alpha   90.00
_cell.angle_beta   90.00
_cell.angle_gamma   90.00
#
_symmetry.space_group_name_H-M   'P 1'
#
loop_
_entity.id
_entity.type
_entity.pdbx_description
1 polymer ?
#
loop_
_entity_poly.entity_id
_entity_poly.type
_entity_poly.pdbx_seq_one_letter_code
_entity_poly.pdbx_strand_id
1 'polypeptide(L)'
;MAWRYDSADNRIEVIVTPNFCGNLTALASSRPVWIVDTPHNRPSIDAVWAIGADLNLCEVSRYRYNDQAGDNRMEDLLEIIGCLDDHHPHHDIVVHGIEPAELGTVLEEEGYRVQERTPDGFVAVQIPEVRDRLIGRA
;
A
#
# COMPACT_ATOMS: atom_id res chain seq x y z
N MET A 1 21.68 7.61 7.67
CA MET A 1 20.39 8.26 8.00
C MET A 1 19.32 7.17 8.04
N ALA A 2 18.25 7.34 8.83
CA ALA A 2 17.20 6.34 8.98
C ALA A 2 16.04 6.61 8.01
N TRP A 3 15.33 5.56 7.60
CA TRP A 3 14.09 5.68 6.84
C TRP A 3 13.00 6.36 7.67
N ARG A 4 12.06 7.06 7.00
CA ARG A 4 10.84 7.56 7.65
C ARG A 4 9.75 6.49 7.58
N TYR A 5 9.13 6.20 8.71
CA TYR A 5 8.06 5.20 8.80
C TYR A 5 6.66 5.83 8.77
N ASP A 6 6.57 7.15 8.98
CA ASP A 6 5.30 7.87 9.00
C ASP A 6 5.24 8.89 7.86
N SER A 7 4.01 9.27 7.49
CA SER A 7 3.70 10.36 6.57
C SER A 7 2.97 11.49 7.30
N ALA A 8 3.07 12.71 6.77
CA ALA A 8 2.43 13.88 7.37
C ALA A 8 0.89 13.81 7.35
N ASP A 9 0.32 13.05 6.41
CA ASP A 9 -1.11 12.85 6.23
C ASP A 9 -1.60 11.47 6.67
N ASN A 10 -0.75 10.69 7.34
CA ASN A 10 -1.08 9.36 7.87
C ASN A 10 -1.63 8.39 6.80
N ARG A 11 -1.14 8.55 5.56
CA ARG A 11 -1.48 7.71 4.40
C ARG A 11 -0.29 6.85 3.98
N ILE A 12 -0.61 5.68 3.44
CA ILE A 12 0.35 4.73 2.87
C ILE A 12 -0.03 4.45 1.42
N GLU A 13 0.98 4.43 0.54
CA GLU A 13 0.81 4.02 -0.86
C GLU A 13 0.83 2.49 -0.94
N VAL A 14 -0.18 1.89 -1.54
CA VAL A 14 -0.32 0.44 -1.74
C VAL A 14 -0.41 0.14 -3.23
N ILE A 15 0.64 -0.44 -3.78
CA ILE A 15 0.80 -0.70 -5.22
C ILE A 15 0.65 -2.19 -5.48
N VAL A 16 -0.51 -2.57 -6.02
CA VAL A 16 -0.80 -3.96 -6.45
C VAL A 16 -0.59 -4.17 -7.95
N THR A 17 -0.21 -3.13 -8.70
CA THR A 17 0.14 -3.23 -10.12
C THR A 17 1.40 -4.09 -10.34
N PRO A 18 1.31 -5.23 -11.06
CA PRO A 18 2.47 -6.09 -11.32
C PRO A 18 3.55 -5.44 -12.18
N ASN A 19 3.19 -4.44 -12.99
CA ASN A 19 4.05 -3.68 -13.89
C ASN A 19 3.97 -2.18 -13.60
N PHE A 20 4.25 -1.78 -12.37
CA PHE A 20 4.15 -0.38 -11.96
C PHE A 20 5.19 0.48 -12.71
N CYS A 21 4.71 1.44 -13.49
CA CYS A 21 5.54 2.36 -14.28
C CYS A 21 5.63 3.77 -13.66
N GLY A 22 5.09 3.97 -12.45
CA GLY A 22 5.13 5.25 -11.76
C GLY A 22 6.48 5.55 -11.12
N ASN A 23 6.63 6.75 -10.57
CA ASN A 23 7.86 7.19 -9.93
C ASN A 23 7.87 6.81 -8.43
N LEU A 24 8.45 5.65 -8.12
CA LEU A 24 8.51 5.13 -6.75
C LEU A 24 9.28 6.06 -5.79
N THR A 25 10.34 6.72 -6.26
CA THR A 25 11.09 7.71 -5.48
C THR A 25 10.22 8.90 -5.10
N ALA A 26 9.38 9.38 -6.03
CA ALA A 26 8.47 10.49 -5.77
C ALA A 26 7.41 10.11 -4.73
N LEU A 27 6.83 8.90 -4.82
CA LEU A 27 5.89 8.40 -3.81
C LEU A 27 6.54 8.28 -2.43
N ALA A 28 7.73 7.66 -2.37
CA ALA A 28 8.50 7.51 -1.13
C ALA A 28 8.99 8.87 -0.57
N SER A 29 9.02 9.93 -1.37
CA SER A 29 9.35 11.28 -0.87
C SER A 29 8.23 11.87 0.01
N SER A 30 7.00 11.37 -0.12
CA SER A 30 5.84 11.83 0.65
C SER A 30 5.32 10.82 1.67
N ARG A 31 5.29 9.52 1.33
CA ARG A 31 4.57 8.50 2.11
C ARG A 31 5.29 7.14 2.10
N PRO A 32 5.11 6.31 3.14
CA PRO A 32 5.48 4.90 3.08
C PRO A 32 4.82 4.22 1.89
N VAL A 33 5.52 3.26 1.29
CA VAL A 33 5.04 2.53 0.10
C VAL A 33 5.12 1.04 0.36
N TRP A 34 4.05 0.33 0.03
CA TRP A 34 3.99 -1.12 -0.05
C TRP A 34 3.72 -1.54 -1.48
N ILE A 35 4.58 -2.38 -2.05
CA ILE A 35 4.53 -2.74 -3.47
C ILE A 35 4.72 -4.24 -3.68
N VAL A 36 3.96 -4.82 -4.62
CA VAL A 36 4.11 -6.22 -5.03
C VAL A 36 5.49 -6.48 -5.65
N ASP A 37 6.19 -7.51 -5.17
CA ASP A 37 7.54 -7.91 -5.58
C ASP A 37 7.52 -8.74 -6.87
N THR A 38 7.39 -8.05 -8.00
CA THR A 38 7.46 -8.67 -9.33
C THR A 38 8.82 -8.43 -9.99
N PRO A 39 9.22 -9.27 -10.97
CA PRO A 39 10.41 -9.00 -11.79
C PRO A 39 10.42 -7.61 -12.43
N HIS A 40 9.26 -7.02 -12.71
CA HIS A 40 9.15 -5.68 -13.29
C HIS A 40 9.34 -4.56 -12.26
N ASN A 41 8.83 -4.74 -11.04
CA ASN A 41 8.92 -3.75 -9.98
C ASN A 41 10.28 -3.75 -9.29
N ARG A 42 10.96 -4.92 -9.19
CA ARG A 42 12.27 -5.09 -8.52
C ARG A 42 13.32 -4.02 -8.84
N PRO A 43 13.61 -3.70 -10.12
CA PRO A 43 14.62 -2.68 -10.42
C PRO A 43 14.31 -1.31 -9.80
N SER A 44 13.03 -0.93 -9.73
CA SER A 44 12.62 0.35 -9.12
C SER A 44 12.74 0.31 -7.60
N ILE A 45 12.39 -0.83 -6.98
CA ILE A 45 12.53 -1.06 -5.53
C ILE A 45 14.00 -1.00 -5.13
N ASP A 46 14.87 -1.74 -5.82
CA ASP A 46 16.31 -1.79 -5.56
C ASP A 46 16.94 -0.40 -5.72
N ALA A 47 16.53 0.36 -6.74
CA ALA A 47 17.01 1.72 -6.95
C ALA A 47 16.62 2.67 -5.82
N VAL A 48 15.39 2.59 -5.32
CA VAL A 48 14.94 3.42 -4.18
C VAL A 48 15.64 3.00 -2.90
N TRP A 49 15.82 1.70 -2.65
CA TRP A 49 16.56 1.21 -1.48
C TRP A 49 18.02 1.65 -1.46
N ALA A 50 18.66 1.76 -2.61
CA ALA A 50 20.05 2.21 -2.71
C ALA A 50 20.24 3.68 -2.29
N ILE A 51 19.22 4.52 -2.41
CA ILE A 51 19.31 5.98 -2.19
C ILE A 51 18.43 6.49 -1.05
N GLY A 52 17.51 5.68 -0.54
CA GLY A 52 16.41 6.17 0.28
C GLY A 52 16.84 6.74 1.63
N ALA A 53 17.84 6.12 2.27
CA ALA A 53 18.42 6.67 3.50
C ALA A 53 19.08 8.04 3.25
N ASP A 54 19.83 8.18 2.15
CA ASP A 54 20.57 9.42 1.83
C ASP A 54 19.64 10.57 1.46
N LEU A 55 18.50 10.24 0.84
CA LEU A 55 17.46 11.20 0.45
C LEU A 55 16.37 11.39 1.53
N ASN A 56 16.51 10.75 2.69
CA ASN A 56 15.51 10.79 3.77
C ASN A 56 14.10 10.43 3.29
N LEU A 57 13.97 9.37 2.49
CA LEU A 57 12.70 8.88 1.97
C LEU A 57 11.92 8.12 3.05
N CYS A 58 10.62 8.00 2.82
CA CYS A 58 9.77 7.05 3.55
C CYS A 58 10.07 5.62 3.12
N GLU A 59 9.81 4.69 4.02
CA GLU A 59 10.01 3.26 3.81
C GLU A 59 9.33 2.77 2.53
N VAL A 60 10.04 1.88 1.82
CA VAL A 60 9.46 1.09 0.73
C VAL A 60 9.54 -0.38 1.14
N SER A 61 8.40 -0.98 1.38
CA SER A 61 8.24 -2.40 1.73
C SER A 61 7.77 -3.19 0.52
N ARG A 62 8.30 -4.39 0.36
CA ARG A 62 7.89 -5.31 -0.69
C ARG A 62 6.98 -6.39 -0.13
N TYR A 63 5.91 -6.69 -0.84
CA TYR A 63 5.02 -7.80 -0.55
C TYR A 63 5.24 -8.92 -1.57
N ARG A 64 5.24 -10.18 -1.12
CA ARG A 64 5.58 -11.31 -1.97
C ARG A 64 4.43 -11.61 -2.93
N TYR A 65 4.63 -11.28 -4.21
CA TYR A 65 3.69 -11.61 -5.27
C TYR A 65 3.69 -13.12 -5.59
N ASN A 66 2.49 -13.71 -5.71
CA ASN A 66 2.30 -15.11 -6.11
C ASN A 66 1.95 -15.19 -7.61
N ASP A 67 2.97 -15.40 -8.45
CA ASP A 67 2.83 -15.49 -9.91
C ASP A 67 2.05 -16.73 -10.40
N GLN A 68 1.85 -17.73 -9.54
CA GLN A 68 1.11 -18.96 -9.88
C GLN A 68 -0.41 -18.79 -9.79
N ALA A 69 -0.89 -17.79 -9.04
CA ALA A 69 -2.31 -17.54 -8.84
C ALA A 69 -2.96 -16.73 -9.98
N GLY A 70 -2.17 -16.21 -10.91
CA GLY A 70 -2.63 -15.31 -11.97
C GLY A 70 -2.83 -13.88 -11.47
N ASP A 71 -3.72 -13.13 -12.12
CA ASP A 71 -4.03 -11.76 -11.74
C ASP A 71 -4.96 -11.75 -10.52
N ASN A 72 -4.38 -11.61 -9.32
CA ASN A 72 -5.08 -11.67 -8.05
C ASN A 72 -4.89 -10.42 -7.18
N ARG A 73 -4.98 -9.26 -7.84
CA ARG A 73 -4.74 -7.94 -7.22
C ARG A 73 -5.60 -7.66 -5.98
N MET A 74 -6.80 -8.24 -5.90
CA MET A 74 -7.64 -8.13 -4.71
C MET A 74 -7.04 -8.89 -3.53
N GLU A 75 -6.63 -10.15 -3.71
CA GLU A 75 -5.98 -10.92 -2.64
C GLU A 75 -4.66 -10.27 -2.22
N ASP A 76 -3.85 -9.82 -3.18
CA ASP A 76 -2.62 -9.07 -2.88
C ASP A 76 -2.90 -7.82 -2.03
N LEU A 77 -3.97 -7.07 -2.33
CA LEU A 77 -4.37 -5.91 -1.54
C LEU A 77 -4.74 -6.30 -0.10
N LEU A 78 -5.54 -7.35 0.07
CA LEU A 78 -6.00 -7.81 1.39
C LEU A 78 -4.85 -8.33 2.25
N GLU A 79 -3.93 -9.09 1.65
CA GLU A 79 -2.74 -9.57 2.36
C GLU A 79 -1.79 -8.43 2.74
N ILE A 80 -1.64 -7.42 1.86
CA ILE A 80 -0.89 -6.20 2.20
C ILE A 80 -1.56 -5.48 3.37
N ILE A 81 -2.89 -5.29 3.36
CA ILE A 81 -3.63 -4.66 4.47
C ILE A 81 -3.35 -5.41 5.79
N GLY A 82 -3.40 -6.74 5.78
CA GLY A 82 -3.06 -7.53 6.97
C GLY A 82 -1.63 -7.30 7.46
N CYS A 83 -0.66 -7.16 6.55
CA CYS A 83 0.72 -6.83 6.92
C CYS A 83 0.87 -5.40 7.45
N LEU A 84 0.08 -4.45 6.94
CA LEU A 84 0.08 -3.07 7.40
C LEU A 84 -0.46 -2.93 8.83
N ASP A 85 -1.36 -3.80 9.26
CA ASP A 85 -1.91 -3.74 10.62
C ASP A 85 -0.86 -3.99 11.71
N ASP A 86 0.10 -4.85 11.41
CA ASP A 86 1.21 -5.16 12.30
C ASP A 86 2.28 -4.04 12.29
N HIS A 87 2.41 -3.32 11.17
CA HIS A 87 3.55 -2.42 10.91
C HIS A 87 3.21 -0.92 11.01
N HIS A 88 2.00 -0.53 10.62
CA HIS A 88 1.48 0.83 10.67
C HIS A 88 0.02 0.81 11.16
N PRO A 89 -0.28 0.61 12.45
CA PRO A 89 -1.68 0.60 12.88
C PRO A 89 -2.34 1.98 12.65
N HIS A 90 -3.61 1.98 12.23
CA HIS A 90 -4.44 3.19 12.06
C HIS A 90 -4.02 4.16 10.95
N HIS A 91 -3.84 3.69 9.72
CA HIS A 91 -3.46 4.49 8.54
C HIS A 91 -4.53 4.46 7.44
N ASP A 92 -4.69 5.54 6.70
CA ASP A 92 -5.43 5.54 5.45
C ASP A 92 -4.56 4.94 4.32
N ILE A 93 -5.20 4.45 3.25
CA ILE A 93 -4.49 3.85 2.11
C ILE A 93 -4.78 4.58 0.80
N VAL A 94 -3.76 4.72 -0.03
CA VAL A 94 -3.85 5.14 -1.43
C VAL A 94 -3.47 3.93 -2.26
N VAL A 95 -4.44 3.36 -2.98
CA VAL A 95 -4.30 2.11 -3.70
C VAL A 95 -4.07 2.37 -5.18
N HIS A 96 -3.07 1.70 -5.75
CA HIS A 96 -2.73 1.73 -7.17
C HIS A 96 -2.83 0.33 -7.78
N GLY A 97 -3.45 0.25 -8.95
CA GLY A 97 -3.50 -0.96 -9.77
C GLY A 97 -4.81 -1.71 -9.75
N ILE A 98 -5.81 -1.27 -8.99
CA ILE A 98 -7.12 -1.94 -8.94
C ILE A 98 -8.23 -0.90 -8.77
N GLU A 99 -9.33 -1.07 -9.51
CA GLU A 99 -10.48 -0.18 -9.48
C GLU A 99 -11.40 -0.50 -8.29
N PRO A 100 -11.95 0.51 -7.58
CA PRO A 100 -12.75 0.26 -6.38
C PRO A 100 -14.11 -0.36 -6.67
N ALA A 101 -14.57 -0.36 -7.92
CA ALA A 101 -15.86 -0.93 -8.31
C ALA A 101 -15.97 -2.43 -7.99
N GLU A 102 -14.83 -3.11 -7.89
CA GLU A 102 -14.74 -4.55 -7.62
C GLU A 102 -14.61 -4.86 -6.11
N LEU A 103 -14.47 -3.84 -5.26
CA LEU A 103 -13.95 -4.00 -3.89
C LEU A 103 -14.90 -3.49 -2.79
N GLY A 104 -16.03 -2.87 -3.13
CA GLY A 104 -16.85 -2.10 -2.20
C GLY A 104 -17.15 -2.77 -0.86
N THR A 105 -17.85 -3.91 -0.86
CA THR A 105 -18.20 -4.64 0.37
C THR A 105 -16.97 -5.19 1.08
N VAL A 106 -16.02 -5.73 0.32
CA VAL A 106 -14.80 -6.35 0.87
C VAL A 106 -13.96 -5.33 1.64
N LEU A 107 -13.76 -4.13 1.08
CA LEU A 107 -13.03 -3.07 1.77
C LEU A 107 -13.74 -2.61 3.04
N GLU A 108 -15.08 -2.50 3.02
CA GLU A 108 -15.83 -2.13 4.22
C GLU A 108 -15.75 -3.21 5.31
N GLU A 109 -15.74 -4.49 4.93
CA GLU A 109 -15.49 -5.62 5.84
C GLU A 109 -14.08 -5.57 6.44
N GLU A 110 -13.10 -5.13 5.65
CA GLU A 110 -11.74 -4.80 6.10
C GLU A 110 -11.64 -3.43 6.77
N GLY A 111 -12.75 -2.75 7.05
CA GLY A 111 -12.77 -1.47 7.77
C GLY A 111 -12.18 -0.30 7.02
N TYR A 112 -12.27 -0.28 5.69
CA TYR A 112 -11.92 0.83 4.83
C TYR A 112 -13.13 1.30 4.01
N ARG A 113 -13.23 2.61 3.82
CA ARG A 113 -14.22 3.22 2.91
C ARG A 113 -13.52 3.98 1.82
N VAL A 114 -13.85 3.70 0.56
CA VAL A 114 -13.37 4.47 -0.59
C VAL A 114 -13.87 5.92 -0.48
N GLN A 115 -12.95 6.87 -0.46
CA GLN A 115 -13.23 8.31 -0.39
C GLN A 115 -13.24 8.94 -1.78
N GLU A 116 -12.25 8.62 -2.61
CA GLU A 116 -12.11 9.17 -3.96
C GLU A 116 -11.47 8.15 -4.92
N ARG A 117 -11.77 8.27 -6.23
CA ARG A 117 -11.10 7.50 -7.29
C ARG A 117 -9.91 8.28 -7.81
N THR A 118 -8.83 7.58 -8.12
CA THR A 118 -7.66 8.13 -8.83
C THR A 118 -7.61 7.55 -10.25
N PRO A 119 -6.78 8.09 -11.16
CA PRO A 119 -6.67 7.56 -12.52
C PRO A 119 -6.20 6.10 -12.61
N ASP A 120 -5.58 5.58 -11.56
CA ASP A 120 -4.99 4.25 -11.49
C ASP A 120 -5.42 3.46 -10.24
N GLY A 121 -6.47 3.91 -9.54
CA GLY A 121 -6.97 3.25 -8.33
C GLY A 121 -7.87 4.16 -7.48
N PHE A 122 -7.58 4.27 -6.19
CA PHE A 122 -8.43 5.02 -5.26
C PHE A 122 -7.74 5.38 -3.94
N VAL A 123 -8.36 6.30 -3.20
CA VAL A 123 -8.03 6.55 -1.79
C VAL A 123 -9.11 5.95 -0.92
N ALA A 124 -8.71 5.22 0.11
CA ALA A 124 -9.59 4.65 1.11
C ALA A 124 -9.19 5.13 2.51
N VAL A 125 -10.19 5.57 3.27
CA VAL A 125 -10.03 6.02 4.66
C VAL A 125 -10.47 4.92 5.61
N GLN A 126 -9.82 4.83 6.77
CA GLN A 126 -10.25 3.86 7.78
C GLN A 126 -11.63 4.15 8.33
N ILE A 127 -12.32 3.07 8.72
CA ILE A 127 -13.51 3.05 9.56
C ILE A 127 -13.03 2.58 10.95
N PRO A 128 -12.71 3.50 11.89
CA PRO A 128 -12.02 3.16 13.14
C PRO A 128 -12.71 2.04 13.93
N GLU A 129 -14.04 2.11 14.05
CA GLU A 129 -14.84 1.11 14.77
C GLU A 129 -14.69 -0.31 14.21
N VAL A 130 -14.53 -0.45 12.89
CA VAL A 130 -14.35 -1.75 12.24
C VAL A 130 -12.90 -2.20 12.36
N ARG A 131 -11.94 -1.30 12.10
CA ARG A 131 -10.50 -1.59 12.19
C ARG A 131 -10.11 -2.01 13.60
N ASP A 132 -10.53 -1.27 14.63
CA ASP A 132 -10.22 -1.57 16.04
C ASP A 132 -10.73 -2.96 16.44
N ARG A 133 -11.91 -3.35 15.95
CA ARG A 133 -12.46 -4.70 16.16
C ARG A 133 -11.63 -5.77 15.47
N LEU A 134 -11.19 -5.55 14.24
CA LEU A 134 -10.40 -6.52 13.46
C LEU A 134 -9.02 -6.74 14.06
N ILE A 135 -8.35 -5.68 14.52
CA ILE A 135 -7.00 -5.75 15.10
C ILE A 135 -7.00 -6.06 16.61
N GLY A 136 -8.14 -6.42 17.18
CA GLY A 136 -8.27 -6.84 18.58
C GLY A 136 -8.06 -5.72 19.61
N ARG A 137 -8.44 -4.48 19.27
CA ARG A 137 -8.28 -3.26 20.10
C ARG A 137 -9.61 -2.66 20.60
N ALA A 138 -10.75 -3.33 20.38
CA ALA A 138 -12.08 -2.92 20.82
C ALA A 138 -12.38 -3.23 22.31
#